data_AF-A0A9E3XHJ0-F1
#
_entry.id   AF-A0A9E3XHJ0-F1
#
_cell.length_a   1.000
_cell.length_b   1.000
_cell.length_c   1.000
_cell.angle_alpha   90.00
_cell.angle_beta   90.00
_cell.angle_gamma   90.00
#
_symmetry.space_group_name_H-M   'P 1'
#
loop_
_entity.id
_entity.type
_entity.pdbx_description
1 polymer ?
#
loop_
_entity_poly.entity_id
_entity_poly.type
_entity_poly.pdbx_seq_one_letter_code
_entity_poly.pdbx_strand_id
1 'polypeptide(L)'
;VEKGMAVKIEGGEQARQIDQTVNSLGSGARNLAELGVGTNHMAEIKGTVLEDEKVLGTVHLALGNNISMGGTCNIGFHVDGILLKPTLTIDGEVILKDGRMMINA
;
A
#
# COMPACT_ATOMS: atom_id res chain seq x y z
N VAL A 1 6.91 3.11 10.26
CA VAL A 1 7.78 3.46 9.12
C VAL A 1 8.67 4.60 9.55
N GLU A 2 9.96 4.55 9.25
CA GLU A 2 10.92 5.61 9.55
C GLU A 2 11.80 5.85 8.32
N LYS A 3 11.98 7.12 7.91
CA LYS A 3 12.79 7.52 6.75
C LYS A 3 12.50 6.69 5.47
N GLY A 4 11.22 6.41 5.20
CA GLY A 4 10.79 5.62 4.04
C GLY A 4 10.92 4.10 4.20
N MET A 5 11.31 3.59 5.38
CA MET A 5 11.52 2.16 5.61
C MET A 5 10.53 1.57 6.61
N ALA A 6 10.01 0.38 6.32
CA ALA A 6 9.27 -0.45 7.25
C ALA A 6 10.23 -1.05 8.30
N VAL A 7 10.45 -0.32 9.41
CA VAL A 7 11.33 -0.72 10.51
C VAL A 7 10.75 -1.81 11.42
N LYS A 8 9.42 -1.95 11.43
CA LYS A 8 8.71 -2.90 12.29
C LYS A 8 7.45 -3.37 11.58
N ILE A 9 7.22 -4.68 11.58
CA ILE A 9 6.04 -5.34 11.03
C ILE A 9 5.48 -6.22 12.14
N GLU A 10 4.24 -5.97 12.56
CA GLU A 10 3.61 -6.63 13.70
C GLU A 10 2.19 -7.10 13.35
N GLY A 11 1.75 -8.17 14.00
CA GLY A 11 0.42 -8.73 13.81
C GLY A 11 0.39 -10.23 14.07
N GLY A 12 -0.59 -10.89 13.43
CA GLY A 12 -0.74 -12.34 13.48
C GLY A 12 0.25 -13.07 12.57
N GLU A 13 -0.14 -14.27 12.15
CA GLU A 13 0.72 -15.16 11.36
C GLU A 13 1.13 -14.54 10.02
N GLN A 14 0.22 -13.85 9.34
CA GLN A 14 0.48 -13.18 8.08
C GLN A 14 1.55 -12.09 8.22
N ALA A 15 1.55 -11.34 9.32
CA ALA A 15 2.56 -10.32 9.58
C ALA A 15 3.96 -10.93 9.77
N ARG A 16 4.03 -12.10 10.44
CA ARG A 16 5.30 -12.84 10.60
C ARG A 16 5.85 -13.32 9.27
N GLN A 17 4.99 -13.82 8.38
CA GLN A 17 5.39 -14.27 7.04
C GLN A 17 5.95 -13.11 6.21
N ILE A 18 5.30 -11.94 6.26
CA ILE A 18 5.80 -10.73 5.59
C ILE A 18 7.14 -10.31 6.20
N ASP A 19 7.27 -10.25 7.53
CA ASP A 19 8.52 -9.85 8.19
C ASP A 19 9.69 -10.79 7.84
N GLN A 20 9.46 -12.11 7.84
CA GLN A 20 10.45 -13.10 7.40
C GLN A 20 10.84 -12.89 5.93
N THR A 21 9.87 -12.66 5.06
CA THR A 21 10.09 -12.43 3.63
C THR A 21 10.97 -11.19 3.42
N VAL A 22 10.60 -10.04 3.99
CA VAL A 22 11.39 -8.81 3.81
C VAL A 22 12.78 -8.89 4.46
N ASN A 23 12.92 -9.64 5.57
CA ASN A 23 14.23 -9.90 6.18
C ASN A 23 15.14 -10.72 5.27
N SER A 24 14.59 -11.71 4.55
CA SER A 24 15.37 -12.57 3.65
C SER A 24 15.83 -11.86 2.38
N LEU A 25 15.12 -10.81 1.95
CA LEU A 25 15.36 -10.08 0.71
C LEU A 25 16.20 -8.81 0.88
N GLY A 26 16.57 -8.47 2.12
CA GLY A 26 17.41 -7.31 2.44
C GLY A 26 16.64 -5.99 2.53
N SER A 27 17.38 -4.90 2.73
CA SER A 27 16.81 -3.59 3.07
C SER A 27 15.84 -3.05 2.02
N GLY A 28 16.08 -3.32 0.73
CA GLY A 28 15.19 -2.88 -0.34
C GLY A 28 13.75 -3.38 -0.16
N ALA A 29 13.55 -4.60 0.37
CA ALA A 29 12.20 -5.15 0.58
C ALA A 29 11.42 -4.45 1.69
N ARG A 30 12.10 -3.61 2.50
CA ARG A 30 11.48 -2.75 3.51
C ARG A 30 11.19 -1.34 3.00
N ASN A 31 11.58 -0.99 1.77
CA ASN A 31 11.32 0.32 1.18
C ASN A 31 9.81 0.54 1.00
N LEU A 32 9.25 1.65 1.49
CA LEU A 32 7.89 2.06 1.18
C LEU A 32 7.86 2.56 -0.27
N ALA A 33 7.21 1.78 -1.13
CA ALA A 33 7.33 1.90 -2.58
C ALA A 33 6.22 2.76 -3.20
N GLU A 34 4.98 2.56 -2.75
CA GLU A 34 3.80 3.12 -3.38
C GLU A 34 2.77 3.55 -2.33
N LEU A 35 2.07 4.64 -2.63
CA LEU A 35 0.78 5.02 -2.05
C LEU A 35 -0.18 5.23 -3.21
N GLY A 36 -1.25 4.45 -3.27
CA GLY A 36 -2.27 4.60 -4.30
C GLY A 36 -3.68 4.63 -3.71
N VAL A 37 -4.59 5.21 -4.49
CA VAL A 37 -6.00 5.38 -4.13
C VAL A 37 -6.86 4.74 -5.22
N GLY A 38 -7.75 3.83 -4.81
CA GLY A 38 -8.72 3.23 -5.71
C GLY A 38 -9.81 4.23 -6.09
N THR A 39 -10.05 4.37 -7.40
CA THR A 39 -10.97 5.36 -7.98
C THR A 39 -11.99 4.73 -8.94
N ASN A 40 -11.92 3.42 -9.16
CA ASN A 40 -12.82 2.72 -10.07
C ASN A 40 -14.10 2.27 -9.35
N HIS A 41 -15.22 2.93 -9.66
CA HIS A 41 -16.54 2.61 -9.10
C HIS A 41 -17.14 1.30 -9.63
N MET A 42 -16.58 0.73 -10.69
CA MET A 42 -17.01 -0.54 -11.28
C MET A 42 -16.20 -1.75 -10.78
N ALA A 43 -15.09 -1.52 -10.07
CA ALA A 43 -14.29 -2.59 -9.48
C ALA A 43 -14.90 -3.06 -8.16
N GLU A 44 -14.73 -4.35 -7.85
CA GLU A 44 -15.24 -4.96 -6.62
C GLU A 44 -14.12 -5.71 -5.88
N ILE A 45 -14.28 -5.87 -4.57
CA ILE A 45 -13.35 -6.68 -3.78
C ILE A 45 -13.58 -8.16 -4.09
N LYS A 46 -12.58 -8.77 -4.74
CA LYS A 46 -12.59 -10.19 -5.16
C LYS A 46 -11.47 -11.01 -4.54
N GLY A 47 -10.63 -10.41 -3.70
CA GLY A 47 -9.43 -11.06 -3.15
C GLY A 47 -8.32 -11.17 -4.19
N THR A 48 -8.39 -10.37 -5.25
CA THR A 48 -7.37 -10.29 -6.30
C THR A 48 -6.78 -8.90 -6.28
N VAL A 49 -5.51 -8.80 -5.88
CA VAL A 49 -4.81 -7.52 -5.63
C VAL A 49 -5.02 -6.52 -6.77
N LEU A 50 -4.86 -6.97 -8.03
CA LEU A 50 -4.97 -6.12 -9.22
C LEU A 50 -6.32 -5.40 -9.37
N GLU A 51 -7.42 -6.01 -8.92
CA GLU A 51 -8.74 -5.37 -8.98
C GLU A 51 -9.04 -4.64 -7.67
N ASP A 52 -8.72 -5.28 -6.53
CA ASP A 52 -9.02 -4.77 -5.19
C ASP A 52 -8.37 -3.41 -4.93
N GLU A 53 -7.15 -3.17 -5.44
CA GLU A 53 -6.44 -1.89 -5.31
C GLU A 53 -7.08 -0.74 -6.13
N LYS A 54 -7.93 -1.07 -7.11
CA LYS A 54 -8.61 -0.09 -7.97
C LYS A 54 -9.98 0.30 -7.44
N VAL A 55 -10.55 -0.48 -6.52
CA VAL A 55 -11.90 -0.27 -5.98
C VAL A 55 -12.05 1.13 -5.39
N LEU A 56 -13.09 1.85 -5.82
CA LEU A 56 -13.36 3.19 -5.33
C LEU A 56 -13.38 3.23 -3.79
N GLY A 57 -12.52 4.06 -3.20
CA GLY A 57 -12.45 4.26 -1.77
C GLY A 57 -11.41 3.41 -1.03
N THR A 58 -10.73 2.48 -1.72
CA THR A 58 -9.58 1.77 -1.13
C THR A 58 -8.32 2.62 -1.20
N VAL A 59 -7.35 2.28 -0.34
CA VAL A 59 -5.97 2.78 -0.41
C VAL A 59 -5.06 1.57 -0.40
N HIS A 60 -4.00 1.59 -1.19
CA HIS A 60 -2.94 0.58 -1.10
C HIS A 60 -1.60 1.22 -0.79
N LEU A 61 -0.81 0.49 -0.01
CA LEU A 61 0.58 0.81 0.29
C LEU A 61 1.43 -0.37 -0.15
N ALA A 62 2.54 -0.12 -0.84
CA ALA A 62 3.43 -1.18 -1.27
C ALA A 62 4.79 -1.14 -0.57
N LEU A 63 5.40 -2.31 -0.39
CA LEU A 63 6.81 -2.45 -0.02
C LEU A 63 7.65 -2.99 -1.18
N GLY A 64 8.88 -2.51 -1.32
CA GLY A 64 9.87 -3.02 -2.27
C GLY A 64 10.18 -2.09 -3.44
N ASN A 65 10.09 -2.61 -4.65
CA ASN A 65 10.47 -1.95 -5.89
C ASN A 65 9.57 -0.74 -6.18
N ASN A 66 10.18 0.38 -6.57
CA ASN A 66 9.48 1.58 -7.03
C ASN A 66 10.10 2.21 -8.29
N ILE A 67 10.87 1.45 -9.07
CA ILE A 67 11.60 1.99 -10.24
C ILE A 67 10.64 2.49 -11.34
N SER A 68 9.49 1.82 -11.52
CA SER A 68 8.46 2.23 -12.47
C SER A 68 7.65 3.44 -12.01
N MET A 69 7.75 3.81 -10.74
CA MET A 69 7.06 4.95 -10.12
C MET A 69 7.99 6.16 -9.94
N GLY A 70 9.20 6.12 -10.52
CA GLY A 70 10.19 7.19 -10.42
C GLY A 70 11.07 7.15 -9.17
N GLY A 71 10.99 6.09 -8.37
CA GLY A 71 11.89 5.87 -7.24
C GLY A 71 13.24 5.26 -7.63
N THR A 72 14.05 4.91 -6.64
CA THR A 72 15.42 4.40 -6.82
C THR A 72 15.62 2.96 -6.32
N CYS A 73 14.60 2.35 -5.72
CA CYS A 73 14.68 0.98 -5.22
C CYS A 73 14.35 0.00 -6.35
N ASN A 74 15.37 -0.74 -6.79
CA ASN A 74 15.25 -1.74 -7.84
C ASN A 74 15.59 -3.14 -7.29
N ILE A 75 14.55 -3.87 -6.88
CA ILE A 75 14.64 -5.26 -6.41
C ILE A 75 13.54 -6.10 -7.06
N GLY A 76 13.66 -7.43 -7.04
CA GLY A 76 12.64 -8.35 -7.57
C GLY A 76 11.42 -8.57 -6.66
N PHE A 77 11.06 -7.60 -5.82
CA PHE A 77 9.99 -7.72 -4.83
C PHE A 77 9.15 -6.45 -4.81
N HIS A 78 7.85 -6.61 -4.88
CA HIS A 78 6.84 -5.57 -4.69
C HIS A 78 5.62 -6.25 -4.09
N VAL A 79 5.10 -5.76 -2.97
CA VAL A 79 3.92 -6.34 -2.32
C VAL A 79 2.99 -5.25 -1.85
N ASP A 80 1.72 -5.37 -2.25
CA ASP A 80 0.65 -4.45 -1.91
C ASP A 80 -0.12 -4.89 -0.66
N GLY A 81 -0.34 -3.94 0.24
CA GLY A 81 -1.29 -4.03 1.33
C GLY A 81 -2.49 -3.13 1.07
N ILE A 82 -3.68 -3.72 0.97
CA ILE A 82 -4.92 -3.01 0.64
C ILE A 82 -5.71 -2.68 1.90
N LEU A 83 -6.06 -1.41 2.05
CA LEU A 83 -6.91 -0.86 3.10
C LEU A 83 -8.32 -0.66 2.54
N LEU A 84 -9.30 -1.38 3.09
CA LEU A 84 -10.67 -1.40 2.55
C LEU A 84 -11.52 -0.19 2.94
N LYS A 85 -11.32 0.33 4.15
CA LYS A 85 -12.07 1.50 4.69
C LYS A 85 -11.13 2.50 5.35
N PRO A 86 -10.13 3.03 4.61
CA PRO A 86 -9.16 3.96 5.17
C PRO A 86 -9.78 5.34 5.38
N THR A 87 -9.17 6.10 6.29
CA THR A 87 -9.22 7.56 6.25
C THR A 87 -7.86 8.04 5.74
N LEU A 88 -7.85 8.79 4.64
CA LEU A 88 -6.63 9.33 4.02
C LEU A 88 -6.66 10.86 4.09
N THR A 89 -5.61 11.41 4.69
CA THR A 89 -5.37 12.84 4.78
C THR A 89 -4.12 13.19 4.00
N ILE A 90 -4.21 14.16 3.08
CA ILE A 90 -3.08 14.71 2.32
C ILE A 90 -2.99 16.19 2.63
N ASP A 91 -1.80 16.66 3.03
CA ASP A 91 -1.52 18.07 3.34
C ASP A 91 -2.51 18.73 4.33
N GLY A 92 -3.07 17.92 5.24
CA GLY A 92 -4.04 18.35 6.24
C GLY A 92 -5.51 18.28 5.80
N GLU A 93 -5.78 17.94 4.53
CA GLU A 93 -7.13 17.77 4.00
C GLU A 93 -7.53 16.28 3.98
N VAL A 94 -8.72 15.97 4.50
CA VAL A 94 -9.27 14.61 4.45
C VAL A 94 -9.87 14.38 3.06
N ILE A 95 -9.21 13.55 2.25
CA ILE A 95 -9.67 13.20 0.89
C ILE A 95 -10.51 11.92 0.86
N LEU A 96 -10.28 11.02 1.80
CA LEU A 96 -11.08 9.81 2.04
C LEU A 96 -11.42 9.72 3.53
N LYS A 97 -12.67 9.38 3.85
CA LYS A 97 -13.11 9.09 5.22
C LYS A 97 -13.87 7.77 5.26
N ASP A 98 -13.34 6.81 6.02
CA ASP A 98 -13.91 5.45 6.15
C ASP A 98 -14.25 4.80 4.79
N GLY A 99 -13.37 4.99 3.80
CA GLY A 99 -13.54 4.50 2.42
C GLY A 99 -14.48 5.33 1.54
N ARG A 100 -14.88 6.54 1.95
CA ARG A 100 -15.73 7.44 1.15
C ARG A 100 -14.94 8.65 0.65
N MET A 101 -15.04 8.94 -0.64
CA MET A 101 -14.44 10.15 -1.24
C MET A 101 -15.08 11.40 -0.62
N MET A 102 -14.23 12.32 -0.15
CA MET A 102 -14.64 13.59 0.46
C MET A 102 -14.47 14.78 -0.48
N ILE A 103 -13.70 14.60 -1.55
CA ILE A 103 -13.50 15.57 -2.61
C ILE A 103 -14.45 15.27 -3.77
N ASN A 104 -14.91 16.33 -4.44
CA ASN A 104 -15.65 16.18 -5.68
C ASN A 104 -14.65 15.95 -6.82
N ALA A 105 -14.91 14.93 -7.64
CA ALA A 105 -14.20 14.71 -8.90
C ALA A 105 -14.82 15.54 -10.04
#